data_AF-A0A933MWM8-F1
#
_entry.id   AF-A0A933MWM8-F1
#
_cell.length_a   1.000
_cell.length_b   1.000
_cell.length_c   1.000
_cell.angle_alpha   90.00
_cell.angle_beta   90.00
_cell.angle_gamma   90.00
#
_symmetry.space_group_name_H-M   'P 1'
#
loop_
_entity.id
_entity.type
_entity.pdbx_description
1 polymer ?
#
loop_
_entity_poly.entity_id
_entity_poly.type
_entity_poly.pdbx_seq_one_letter_code
_entity_poly.pdbx_strand_id
1 'polypeptide(L)'
;MSSEETSSQMNIPREWWEEFEAAARRPLELRMRYAFIHTYKPVLDDAPYRSFDTMEEYRQWCEKNLPEWLGYARVRVDTKTI
;
A
#
# COMPACT_ATOMS: atom_id res chain seq x y z
N MET A 1 -35.01 -9.10 -9.53
CA MET A 1 -33.77 -8.47 -10.01
C MET A 1 -32.68 -8.85 -9.04
N SER A 2 -31.78 -9.70 -9.51
CA SER A 2 -30.66 -10.28 -8.75
C SER A 2 -29.60 -9.20 -8.57
N SER A 3 -29.44 -8.74 -7.34
CA SER A 3 -28.22 -8.05 -6.91
C SER A 3 -27.12 -9.10 -6.82
N GLU A 4 -26.41 -9.30 -7.94
CA GLU A 4 -25.13 -10.01 -7.96
C GLU A 4 -24.10 -9.18 -7.19
N GLU A 5 -24.06 -9.38 -5.88
CA GLU A 5 -22.96 -8.95 -5.02
C GLU A 5 -21.68 -9.66 -5.49
N THR A 6 -20.94 -8.99 -6.35
CA THR A 6 -19.56 -9.32 -6.71
C THR A 6 -18.65 -8.96 -5.53
N SER A 7 -18.81 -9.66 -4.41
CA SER A 7 -17.68 -9.89 -3.53
C SER A 7 -16.98 -11.12 -4.08
N SER A 8 -15.89 -10.93 -4.82
CA SER A 8 -14.94 -12.03 -5.01
C SER A 8 -14.55 -12.47 -3.61
N GLN A 9 -15.15 -13.55 -3.12
CA GLN A 9 -14.82 -14.15 -1.84
C GLN A 9 -13.34 -14.51 -1.91
N MET A 10 -12.50 -13.62 -1.39
CA MET A 10 -11.10 -13.93 -1.18
C MET A 10 -11.10 -15.07 -0.18
N ASN A 11 -10.88 -16.28 -0.69
CA ASN A 11 -10.63 -17.46 0.12
C ASN A 11 -9.26 -17.29 0.77
N ILE A 12 -9.19 -16.42 1.77
CA ILE A 12 -7.97 -16.19 2.55
C ILE A 12 -7.70 -17.50 3.30
N PRO A 13 -6.53 -18.13 3.10
CA PRO A 13 -6.19 -19.35 3.80
C PRO A 13 -6.37 -19.21 5.30
N ARG A 14 -6.98 -20.21 5.94
CA ARG A 14 -7.24 -20.20 7.39
C ARG A 14 -5.95 -19.99 8.20
N GLU A 15 -4.85 -20.58 7.75
CA GLU A 15 -3.50 -20.39 8.31
C GLU A 15 -3.10 -18.92 8.39
N TRP A 16 -3.37 -18.11 7.36
CA TRP A 16 -3.04 -16.68 7.36
C TRP A 16 -3.88 -15.91 8.35
N TRP A 17 -5.16 -16.27 8.51
CA TRP A 17 -6.00 -15.73 9.58
C TRP A 17 -5.47 -16.06 10.97
N GLU A 18 -5.07 -17.32 11.19
CA GLU A 18 -4.52 -17.77 12.47
C GLU A 18 -3.21 -17.05 12.82
N GLU A 19 -2.34 -16.85 11.83
CA GLU A 19 -1.10 -16.07 11.98
C GLU A 19 -1.36 -14.59 12.29
N PHE A 20 -2.32 -13.97 11.59
CA PHE A 20 -2.72 -12.59 11.83
C PHE A 20 -3.25 -12.42 13.27
N GLU A 21 -4.17 -13.28 13.70
CA GLU A 21 -4.72 -13.28 15.06
C GLU A 21 -3.64 -13.55 16.13
N ALA A 22 -2.67 -14.42 15.84
CA ALA A 22 -1.54 -14.65 16.73
C ALA A 22 -0.65 -13.40 16.86
N ALA A 23 -0.38 -12.69 15.77
CA ALA A 23 0.38 -11.44 15.80
C ALA A 23 -0.38 -10.33 16.54
N ALA A 24 -1.70 -10.24 16.34
CA ALA A 24 -2.57 -9.28 17.01
C ALA A 24 -2.67 -9.48 18.53
N ARG A 25 -2.44 -10.69 19.05
CA ARG A 25 -2.41 -11.00 20.49
C ARG A 25 -1.11 -10.62 21.20
N ARG A 26 -0.04 -10.26 20.48
CA ARG A 26 1.25 -9.88 21.07
C ARG A 26 1.11 -8.67 22.01
N PRO A 27 1.81 -8.60 23.16
CA PRO A 27 1.80 -7.41 24.01
C PRO A 27 2.25 -6.15 23.25
N LEU A 28 1.77 -4.97 23.65
CA LEU A 28 2.10 -3.71 22.99
C LEU A 28 3.61 -3.45 22.95
N GLU A 29 4.32 -3.72 24.04
CA GLU A 29 5.78 -3.60 24.11
C GLU A 29 6.47 -4.43 23.02
N LEU A 30 6.00 -5.66 22.81
CA LEU A 30 6.55 -6.57 21.80
C LEU A 30 6.26 -6.06 20.39
N ARG A 31 5.06 -5.52 20.15
CA ARG A 31 4.72 -4.89 18.88
C ARG A 31 5.64 -3.69 18.63
N MET A 32 5.78 -2.78 19.58
CA MET A 32 6.65 -1.60 19.42
C MET A 32 8.12 -1.97 19.17
N ARG A 33 8.61 -3.03 19.82
CA ARG A 33 9.98 -3.53 19.64
C ARG A 33 10.24 -4.06 18.22
N TYR A 34 9.24 -4.68 17.58
CA TYR A 34 9.42 -5.41 16.30
C TYR A 34 8.55 -4.90 15.14
N ALA A 35 7.70 -3.90 15.33
CA ALA A 35 6.81 -3.37 14.29
C ALA A 35 7.55 -2.46 13.29
N PHE A 36 8.70 -1.92 13.69
CA PHE A 36 9.49 -1.06 12.82
C PHE A 36 10.51 -1.90 12.07
N ILE A 37 10.22 -2.15 10.79
CA ILE A 37 11.19 -2.64 9.83
C ILE A 37 11.60 -1.47 8.94
N HIS A 38 12.90 -1.33 8.71
CA HIS A 38 13.40 -0.42 7.70
C HIS A 38 13.25 -1.08 6.33
N THR A 39 12.16 -0.76 5.63
CA THR A 39 11.99 -1.13 4.23
C THR A 39 12.51 0.00 3.37
N TYR A 40 13.59 -0.24 2.63
CA TYR A 40 14.11 0.70 1.66
C TYR A 40 13.06 1.02 0.58
N LYS A 41 12.77 2.30 0.39
CA LYS A 41 11.87 2.85 -0.61
C LYS A 41 12.71 3.47 -1.73
N PRO A 42 12.85 2.78 -2.88
CA PRO A 42 13.66 3.26 -3.98
C PRO A 42 13.29 4.69 -4.38
N VAL A 43 14.29 5.51 -4.72
CA VAL A 43 14.16 6.92 -5.12
C VAL A 43 13.75 7.88 -4.00
N LEU A 44 12.87 7.46 -3.08
CA LEU A 44 12.48 8.25 -1.92
C LEU A 44 13.61 8.32 -0.88
N ASP A 45 14.24 7.19 -0.58
CA ASP A 45 15.31 7.11 0.42
C ASP A 45 16.69 7.53 -0.14
N ASP A 46 16.78 7.74 -1.46
CA ASP A 46 18.03 8.10 -2.16
C ASP A 46 18.43 9.57 -1.99
N ALA A 47 17.56 10.40 -1.42
CA ALA A 47 17.85 11.79 -1.13
C ALA A 47 17.25 12.21 0.21
N PRO A 48 17.89 13.15 0.93
CA PRO A 48 17.41 13.60 2.24
C PRO A 48 16.06 14.33 2.17
N TYR A 49 15.79 15.03 1.07
CA TYR A 49 14.51 15.68 0.81
C TYR A 49 14.30 15.95 -0.67
N ARG A 50 13.04 16.24 -1.03
CA ARG A 50 12.64 16.75 -2.34
C ARG A 50 11.46 17.68 -2.17
N SER A 51 11.45 18.79 -2.90
CA SER A 51 10.38 19.79 -2.88
C SER A 51 9.98 20.15 -4.30
N PHE A 52 8.73 20.56 -4.46
CA PHE A 52 8.14 20.95 -5.74
C PHE A 52 7.38 22.26 -5.51
N ASP A 53 7.34 23.12 -6.52
CA ASP A 53 6.64 24.41 -6.43
C ASP A 53 5.13 24.21 -6.61
N THR A 54 4.73 23.12 -7.27
CA THR A 54 3.32 22.77 -7.46
C THR A 54 3.01 21.29 -7.21
N MET A 55 1.75 21.00 -6.93
CA MET A 55 1.25 19.63 -6.81
C MET A 55 1.25 18.87 -8.13
N GLU A 56 1.22 19.55 -9.28
CA GLU A 56 1.27 18.88 -10.59
C GLU A 56 2.69 18.39 -10.90
N GLU A 57 3.71 19.21 -10.61
CA GLU A 57 5.12 18.80 -10.70
C GLU A 57 5.41 17.58 -9.83
N TYR A 58 4.92 17.59 -8.58
CA TYR A 58 5.01 16.44 -7.68
C TYR A 58 4.39 15.18 -8.30
N ARG A 59 3.17 15.26 -8.85
CA ARG A 59 2.48 14.11 -9.45
C ARG A 59 3.21 13.57 -10.67
N GLN A 60 3.64 14.44 -11.58
CA GLN A 60 4.40 14.04 -12.76
C GLN A 60 5.73 13.37 -12.38
N TRP A 61 6.40 13.90 -11.36
CA TRP A 61 7.62 13.30 -10.85
C TRP A 61 7.37 11.91 -10.25
N CYS A 62 6.32 11.74 -9.45
CA CYS A 62 5.94 10.44 -8.89
C CYS A 62 5.67 9.41 -9.99
N GLU A 63 4.92 9.76 -11.03
CA GLU A 63 4.60 8.86 -12.14
C GLU A 63 5.82 8.43 -12.96
N LYS A 64 6.82 9.31 -13.08
CA LYS A 64 8.02 9.05 -13.89
C LYS A 64 9.09 8.27 -13.11
N ASN A 65 9.22 8.53 -11.81
CA ASN A 65 10.39 8.08 -11.04
C ASN A 65 10.07 7.03 -9.98
N LEU A 66 8.84 6.96 -9.46
CA LEU A 66 8.51 6.01 -8.41
C LEU A 66 7.99 4.68 -8.98
N PRO A 67 8.42 3.55 -8.42
CA PRO A 67 7.81 2.26 -8.71
C PRO A 67 6.29 2.26 -8.44
N GLU A 68 5.53 1.58 -9.31
CA GLU A 68 4.07 1.51 -9.25
C GLU A 68 3.56 0.95 -7.91
N TRP A 69 4.24 -0.05 -7.36
CA TRP A 69 3.87 -0.70 -6.09
C TRP A 69 3.92 0.24 -4.87
N LEU A 70 4.57 1.41 -4.98
CA LEU A 70 4.54 2.43 -3.92
C LEU A 70 3.22 3.22 -3.88
N GLY A 71 2.41 3.18 -4.94
CA GLY A 71 1.07 3.78 -4.95
C GLY A 71 1.01 5.31 -5.02
N TYR A 72 2.10 5.98 -5.39
CA TYR A 72 2.14 7.45 -5.54
C TYR A 72 1.68 7.97 -6.91
N ALA A 73 1.57 7.08 -7.91
CA ALA A 73 1.07 7.43 -9.23
C ALA A 73 -0.46 7.67 -9.20
N ARG A 74 -1.00 8.40 -10.19
CA ARG A 74 -2.46 8.56 -10.31
C ARG A 74 -3.13 7.20 -10.53
N VAL A 75 -4.23 6.95 -9.83
CA VAL A 75 -5.06 5.77 -10.04
C VAL A 75 -5.65 5.85 -11.45
N ARG A 76 -5.28 4.91 -12.31
CA ARG A 76 -5.95 4.73 -13.60
C ARG A 76 -7.25 4.00 -13.33
N VAL A 77 -8.36 4.71 -13.44
CA VAL A 77 -9.68 4.09 -13.47
C VAL A 77 -9.92 3.67 -14.91
N ASP A 78 -9.87 2.38 -15.18
CA ASP A 78 -10.21 1.85 -16.50
C ASP A 78 -11.72 2.03 -16.71
N THR A 79 -12.10 2.93 -17.62
CA THR A 79 -13.50 3.27 -17.95
C THR A 79 -14.25 2.17 -18.70
N LYS A 80 -13.74 0.93 -18.71
CA LYS A 80 -14.31 -0.18 -19.48
C LYS A 80 -15.32 -1.03 -18.69
N THR A 81 -15.83 -0.53 -17.58
CA THR A 81 -16.89 -1.20 -16.81
C THR A 81 -17.90 -0.17 -16.30
N ILE A 82 -18.73 0.32 -17.23
CA ILE A 82 -20.11 0.77 -16.99
C ILE A 82 -20.97 0.11 -18.06
#